data_AF-A0A9D9EAV8-F1
#
_entry.id   AF-A0A9D9EAV8-F1
#
_cell.length_a   1.000
_cell.length_b   1.000
_cell.length_c   1.000
_cell.angle_alpha   90.00
_cell.angle_beta   90.00
_cell.angle_gamma   90.00
#
_symmetry.space_group_name_H-M   'P 1'
#
loop_
_entity.id
_entity.type
_entity.pdbx_description
1 polymer ?
#
loop_
_entity_poly.entity_id
_entity_poly.type
_entity_poly.pdbx_seq_one_letter_code
_entity_poly.pdbx_strand_id
1 'polypeptide(L)'
;MDIDEMANAAMGFAMYDNFRKTMDNHSIAGDEGVPRPARNWFVILQGRQSGPFSLGEINSMISGGTVTSGSYVWKQGMADWLPASQMPELMPMFNDCSKEKEDESDNK
;
A
#
# COMPACT_ATOMS: atom_id res chain seq x y z
N MET A 1 -2.52 60.16 -6.02
CA MET A 1 -3.23 58.85 -6.10
C MET A 1 -3.18 58.48 -7.56
N ASP A 2 -2.07 57.85 -7.91
CA ASP A 2 -1.53 57.76 -9.25
C ASP A 2 -1.80 56.35 -9.78
N ILE A 3 -2.12 56.25 -11.07
CA ILE A 3 -2.60 55.01 -11.71
C ILE A 3 -1.52 53.91 -11.68
N ASP A 4 -0.24 54.28 -11.60
CA ASP A 4 0.91 53.36 -11.51
C ASP A 4 0.99 52.59 -10.18
N GLU A 5 0.37 53.08 -9.09
CA GLU A 5 0.35 52.38 -7.79
C GLU A 5 -0.84 51.40 -7.66
N MET A 6 -1.80 51.45 -8.59
CA MET A 6 -2.92 50.51 -8.67
C MET A 6 -2.56 49.24 -9.46
N ALA A 7 -1.50 49.30 -10.29
CA ALA A 7 -0.97 48.14 -11.01
C ALA A 7 -0.19 47.17 -10.10
N ASN A 8 0.49 47.69 -9.07
CA ASN A 8 1.24 46.86 -8.11
C ASN A 8 0.33 46.22 -7.04
N ALA A 9 -0.78 46.88 -6.69
CA ALA A 9 -1.81 46.32 -5.80
C ALA A 9 -2.68 45.25 -6.48
N ALA A 10 -2.89 45.32 -7.80
CA ALA A 10 -3.66 44.33 -8.57
C ALA A 10 -2.96 42.95 -8.67
N MET A 11 -1.62 42.91 -8.67
CA MET A 11 -0.84 41.65 -8.65
C MET A 11 -0.94 40.90 -7.31
N GLY A 12 -1.25 41.59 -6.20
CA GLY A 12 -1.53 40.97 -4.91
C GLY A 12 -2.87 40.23 -4.85
N PHE A 13 -3.89 40.73 -5.56
CA PHE A 13 -5.21 40.09 -5.63
C PHE A 13 -5.24 38.87 -6.56
N ALA A 14 -4.51 38.90 -7.69
CA ALA A 14 -4.43 37.77 -8.62
C ALA A 14 -3.61 36.58 -8.06
N MET A 15 -2.55 36.84 -7.26
CA MET A 15 -1.87 35.78 -6.50
C MET A 15 -2.72 35.27 -5.33
N TYR A 16 -3.52 36.12 -4.68
CA TYR A 16 -4.42 35.71 -3.61
C TYR A 16 -5.54 34.78 -4.10
N ASP A 17 -6.11 35.02 -5.29
CA ASP A 17 -7.12 34.13 -5.90
C ASP A 17 -6.53 32.75 -6.26
N ASN A 18 -5.33 32.72 -6.85
CA ASN A 18 -4.67 31.45 -7.22
C ASN A 18 -4.19 30.66 -5.99
N PHE A 19 -3.73 31.33 -4.94
CA PHE A 19 -3.35 30.71 -3.66
C PHE A 19 -4.57 30.22 -2.88
N ARG A 20 -5.70 30.95 -2.92
CA ARG A 20 -6.98 30.49 -2.36
C ARG A 20 -7.51 29.29 -3.14
N LYS A 21 -7.35 29.24 -4.46
CA LYS A 21 -7.74 28.09 -5.29
C LYS A 21 -6.85 26.86 -5.04
N THR A 22 -5.56 27.04 -4.76
CA THR A 22 -4.68 25.94 -4.31
C THR A 22 -4.91 25.56 -2.84
N MET A 23 -5.36 26.46 -1.97
CA MET A 23 -5.74 26.11 -0.58
C MET A 23 -7.15 25.50 -0.46
N ASP A 24 -8.09 25.85 -1.34
CA ASP A 24 -9.42 25.22 -1.44
C ASP A 24 -9.35 23.85 -2.15
N ASN A 25 -8.40 23.69 -3.10
CA ASN A 25 -7.98 22.38 -3.64
C ASN A 25 -7.13 21.57 -2.65
N HIS A 26 -6.88 22.11 -1.46
CA HIS A 26 -6.43 21.37 -0.28
C HIS A 26 -7.59 21.30 0.72
N SER A 27 -8.70 20.72 0.27
CA SER A 27 -9.71 20.16 1.16
C SER A 27 -9.03 19.24 2.17
N ILE A 28 -9.27 19.51 3.45
CA ILE A 28 -8.81 18.70 4.57
C ILE A 28 -9.45 17.31 4.46
N ALA A 29 -8.61 16.30 4.24
CA ALA A 29 -8.74 15.02 4.92
C ALA A 29 -7.43 14.90 5.74
N GLY A 30 -7.44 14.92 7.08
CA GLY A 30 -8.36 14.12 7.86
C GLY A 30 -8.14 12.65 7.57
N ASP A 31 -6.90 12.21 7.39
CA ASP A 31 -6.52 10.81 7.54
C ASP A 31 -5.09 10.79 8.10
N GLU A 32 -4.93 10.10 9.22
CA GLU A 32 -3.65 9.77 9.81
C GLU A 32 -2.67 9.36 8.72
N GLY A 33 -1.38 9.72 8.85
CA GLY A 33 -0.35 9.22 7.95
C GLY A 33 -0.35 7.70 7.99
N VAL A 34 -1.11 7.05 7.10
CA VAL A 34 -1.20 5.60 7.04
C VAL A 34 0.20 5.13 6.76
N PRO A 35 0.87 4.42 7.71
CA PRO A 35 2.19 3.89 7.45
C PRO A 35 2.03 2.92 6.28
N ARG A 36 2.56 3.28 5.11
CA ARG A 36 2.58 2.38 3.95
C ARG A 36 3.16 1.04 4.43
N PRO A 37 2.45 -0.09 4.22
CA PRO A 37 2.90 -1.37 4.73
C PRO A 37 4.29 -1.65 4.16
N ALA A 38 5.24 -1.89 5.05
CA ALA A 38 6.64 -2.06 4.70
C ALA A 38 6.77 -3.34 3.84
N ARG A 39 7.06 -3.16 2.54
CA ARG A 39 7.28 -4.26 1.59
C ARG A 39 8.69 -4.80 1.77
N ASN A 40 8.84 -5.67 2.76
CA ASN A 40 10.14 -6.20 3.19
C ASN A 40 10.18 -7.73 3.17
N TRP A 41 9.20 -8.37 2.51
CA TRP A 41 9.07 -9.81 2.48
C TRP A 41 9.33 -10.38 1.09
N PHE A 42 9.89 -11.58 1.04
CA PHE A 42 10.18 -12.30 -0.18
C PHE A 42 9.75 -13.75 -0.02
N VAL A 43 9.25 -14.36 -1.10
CA VAL A 43 8.78 -15.74 -1.12
C VAL A 43 9.37 -16.49 -2.31
N ILE A 44 9.64 -17.78 -2.15
CA ILE A 44 10.01 -18.65 -3.27
C ILE A 44 8.75 -19.33 -3.81
N LEU A 45 8.43 -18.98 -5.05
CA LEU A 45 7.32 -19.53 -5.83
C LEU A 45 7.90 -20.35 -6.98
N GLN A 46 7.59 -21.66 -7.02
CA GLN A 46 8.08 -22.56 -8.08
C GLN A 46 9.63 -22.54 -8.25
N GLY A 47 10.37 -22.35 -7.15
CA GLY A 47 11.84 -22.27 -7.19
C GLY A 47 12.40 -20.93 -7.64
N ARG A 48 11.55 -19.92 -7.88
CA ARG A 48 11.98 -18.53 -8.15
C ARG A 48 11.61 -17.62 -6.99
N GLN A 49 12.56 -16.78 -6.59
CA GLN A 49 12.29 -15.71 -5.64
C GLN A 49 11.35 -14.68 -6.27
N SER A 50 10.29 -14.32 -5.53
CA SER A 50 9.37 -13.24 -5.85
C SER A 50 9.29 -12.27 -4.66
N GLY A 51 9.29 -10.97 -4.93
CA GLY A 51 9.23 -9.90 -3.93
C GLY A 51 9.95 -8.64 -4.38
N PRO A 52 9.95 -7.56 -3.59
CA PRO A 52 9.45 -7.48 -2.22
C PRO A 52 7.93 -7.30 -2.12
N PHE A 53 7.30 -8.10 -1.27
CA PHE A 53 5.88 -8.07 -0.94
C PHE A 53 5.65 -7.52 0.46
N SER A 54 4.44 -7.04 0.69
CA SER A 54 3.91 -6.71 2.02
C SER A 54 3.29 -7.95 2.69
N LEU A 55 3.09 -7.88 4.00
CA LEU A 55 2.40 -8.93 4.75
C LEU A 55 0.98 -9.19 4.20
N GLY A 56 0.28 -8.12 3.78
CA GLY A 56 -1.05 -8.23 3.16
C GLY A 56 -1.03 -8.94 1.80
N GLU A 57 -0.04 -8.66 0.95
CA GLU A 57 0.13 -9.38 -0.32
C GLU A 57 0.46 -10.86 -0.09
N ILE A 58 1.29 -11.17 0.91
CA ILE A 58 1.57 -12.55 1.31
C ILE A 58 0.30 -13.24 1.79
N ASN A 59 -0.54 -12.56 2.57
CA ASN A 59 -1.83 -13.10 2.98
C ASN A 59 -2.67 -13.50 1.76
N SER A 60 -2.84 -12.59 0.79
CA SER A 60 -3.58 -12.90 -0.44
C SER A 60 -2.97 -14.06 -1.23
N MET A 61 -1.63 -14.19 -1.26
CA MET A 61 -0.97 -15.33 -1.90
C MET A 61 -1.15 -16.64 -1.13
N ILE A 62 -1.22 -16.60 0.20
CA ILE A 62 -1.52 -17.76 1.05
C ILE A 62 -2.97 -18.18 0.82
N SER A 63 -3.92 -17.24 0.87
CA SER A 63 -5.34 -17.48 0.57
C SER A 63 -5.55 -18.02 -0.85
N GLY A 64 -4.75 -17.57 -1.81
CA GLY A 64 -4.75 -18.06 -3.19
C GLY A 64 -4.12 -19.45 -3.38
N GLY A 65 -3.44 -19.99 -2.37
CA GLY A 65 -2.70 -21.26 -2.46
C GLY A 65 -1.36 -21.17 -3.20
N THR A 66 -0.93 -19.96 -3.56
CA THR A 66 0.36 -19.70 -4.22
C THR A 66 1.52 -19.86 -3.24
N VAL A 67 1.33 -19.42 -1.99
CA VAL A 67 2.26 -19.63 -0.87
C VAL A 67 1.68 -20.70 0.05
N THR A 68 2.47 -21.71 0.36
CA THR A 68 2.07 -22.82 1.24
C THR A 68 2.97 -22.88 2.48
N SER A 69 2.59 -23.70 3.46
CA SER A 69 3.40 -24.03 4.64
C SER A 69 4.86 -24.41 4.31
N GLY A 70 5.08 -25.08 3.17
CA GLY A 70 6.39 -25.51 2.69
C GLY A 70 7.12 -24.46 1.82
N SER A 71 6.47 -23.35 1.47
CA SER A 71 7.12 -22.28 0.70
C SER A 71 8.14 -21.55 1.57
N TYR A 72 9.34 -21.33 1.04
CA TYR A 72 10.38 -20.57 1.73
C TYR A 72 10.05 -19.08 1.67
N VAL A 73 10.07 -18.44 2.84
CA VAL A 73 9.77 -17.03 3.04
C VAL A 73 10.97 -16.39 3.75
N TRP A 74 11.31 -15.18 3.35
CA TRP A 74 12.35 -14.39 3.98
C TRP A 74 11.90 -12.95 4.16
N LYS A 75 12.36 -12.32 5.24
CA LYS A 75 12.04 -10.94 5.60
C LYS A 75 13.34 -10.16 5.75
N GLN A 76 13.34 -8.91 5.34
CA GLN A 76 14.48 -8.03 5.56
C GLN A 76 14.84 -7.97 7.05
N GLY A 77 16.07 -8.37 7.37
CA GLY A 77 16.57 -8.51 8.74
C GLY A 77 16.66 -9.96 9.25
N MET A 78 16.21 -10.96 8.48
CA MET A 78 16.49 -12.37 8.78
C MET A 78 17.82 -12.84 8.23
N ALA A 79 18.44 -13.79 8.94
CA ALA A 79 19.69 -14.43 8.54
C ALA A 79 19.50 -15.39 7.35
N ASP A 80 18.42 -16.18 7.36
CA ASP A 80 18.18 -17.26 6.40
C ASP A 80 16.71 -17.36 6.00
N TRP A 81 16.46 -17.99 4.84
CA TRP A 81 15.12 -18.33 4.37
C TRP A 81 14.50 -19.40 5.25
N LEU A 82 13.29 -19.18 5.72
CA LEU A 82 12.58 -20.15 6.55
C LEU A 82 11.25 -20.53 5.91
N PRO A 83 10.80 -21.79 6.05
CA PRO A 83 9.47 -22.19 5.59
C PRO A 83 8.38 -21.33 6.23
N ALA A 84 7.32 -21.04 5.49
CA ALA A 84 6.21 -20.21 5.95
C ALA A 84 5.57 -20.75 7.23
N SER A 85 5.57 -22.08 7.42
CA SER A 85 5.12 -22.72 8.66
C SER A 85 5.97 -22.40 9.89
N GLN A 86 7.22 -21.98 9.74
CA GLN A 86 8.04 -21.55 10.88
C GLN A 86 7.80 -20.08 11.23
N MET A 87 7.06 -19.33 10.42
CA MET A 87 6.72 -17.94 10.69
C MET A 87 5.44 -17.88 11.51
N PRO A 88 5.49 -17.48 12.80
CA PRO A 88 4.28 -17.30 13.60
C PRO A 88 3.37 -16.19 13.04
N GLU A 89 3.93 -15.24 12.28
CA GLU A 89 3.16 -14.19 11.59
C GLU A 89 2.28 -14.76 10.46
N LEU A 90 2.67 -15.89 9.85
CA LEU A 90 1.96 -16.50 8.71
C LEU A 90 1.09 -17.69 9.12
N MET A 91 1.43 -18.39 10.20
CA MET A 91 0.62 -19.48 10.77
C MET A 91 -0.90 -19.19 10.82
N PRO A 92 -1.38 -18.05 11.37
CA PRO A 92 -2.81 -17.77 11.40
C PRO A 92 -3.42 -17.56 10.02
N MET A 93 -2.64 -17.07 9.05
CA MET A 93 -3.08 -16.86 7.66
C MET A 93 -3.36 -18.19 6.95
N PHE A 94 -2.58 -19.23 7.25
CA PHE A 94 -2.82 -20.57 6.72
C PHE A 94 -4.11 -21.20 7.26
N ASN A 95 -4.53 -20.84 8.47
CA ASN A 95 -5.77 -21.34 9.06
C ASN A 95 -7.02 -20.67 8.45
N ASP A 96 -6.89 -19.41 8.01
CA ASP A 96 -7.99 -18.60 7.47
C ASP A 96 -8.25 -18.85 5.97
N CYS A 97 -7.36 -19.59 5.28
CA CYS A 97 -7.47 -20.00 3.86
C CYS A 97 -8.75 -20.81 3.51
N SER A 98 -9.64 -21.03 4.47
CA SER A 98 -10.86 -21.82 4.34
C SER A 98 -12.12 -21.02 3.95
N LYS A 99 -12.04 -19.70 3.72
CA LYS A 99 -13.22 -18.91 3.34
C LYS A 99 -13.06 -18.12 2.05
N GLU A 100 -14.10 -18.23 1.22
CA GLU A 100 -14.41 -17.44 0.02
C GLU A 100 -13.67 -17.78 -1.29
N LYS A 101 -13.93 -19.00 -1.78
CA LYS A 101 -14.19 -19.21 -3.21
C LYS A 101 -15.70 -19.35 -3.44
N GLU A 102 -16.45 -18.27 -3.29
CA GLU A 102 -17.81 -18.18 -3.81
C GLU A 102 -18.22 -16.71 -3.90
N ASP A 103 -17.67 -15.98 -4.87
CA ASP A 103 -18.47 -15.00 -5.61
C ASP A 103 -17.76 -14.59 -6.90
N GLU A 104 -18.55 -14.48 -7.96
CA GLU A 104 -18.29 -13.66 -9.15
C GLU A 104 -17.40 -14.23 -10.27
N SER A 105 -17.93 -15.25 -10.98
CA SER A 105 -17.73 -15.33 -12.43
C SER A 105 -18.99 -15.86 -13.12
N ASP A 106 -20.14 -15.27 -12.81
CA ASP A 106 -21.34 -15.30 -13.66
C ASP A 106 -22.01 -13.92 -13.60
N ASN A 107 -21.52 -12.98 -14.40
CA ASN A 107 -22.25 -11.76 -14.71
C ASN A 107 -22.20 -11.50 -16.22
N LYS A 108 -23.13 -12.20 -16.89
CA LYS A 108 -23.82 -11.87 -18.15
C LYS A 108 -23.08 -11.97 -19.49
#